data_AF-Q5N9X6-F1
#
_entry.id   AF-Q5N9X6-F1
#
_cell.length_a   1.000
_cell.length_b   1.000
_cell.length_c   1.000
_cell.angle_alpha   90.00
_cell.angle_beta   90.00
_cell.angle_gamma   90.00
#
_symmetry.space_group_name_H-M   'P 1'
#
loop_
_entity.id
_entity.type
_entity.pdbx_description
1 polymer ?
#
loop_
_entity_poly.entity_id
_entity_poly.type
_entity_poly.pdbx_seq_one_letter_code
_entity_poly.pdbx_strand_id
1 'polypeptide(L)'
;MAVRAAGGCSTAAAATLAFFRLRPLGRAVRPDSARAGWHFSLYGGCRGRQVHGLVDSVLEELRSQRRGRVSAKIGLQGTKELSDNKIDKRTLQKGLLLEFQKDSERFLLAVVERPDGKKNWKVTDQNGILSSIKPQQVTYVIPGIINYNHSRIDEFIKKAQDLLDPTVLECAWMELSENDKSVTVEEFAEIVYGSKESLESYCAHFLLSRDIVYFVKVESRDSSVYQPRPPAQVEELLRRKLAKEAAEKEMEEFVQLIKSAKALPLDAKPSKDSWLMEEKVKRKIESLQAYAVDACDDEQRRTAGNILKAMGFSKTSSAALKILINIGYFPVHVNLDLYRYDVRIRYTEEVLSAAEELLVDCPDSDKDIRKDLSTLKVYAIDVDEADELDDALSAARLPDGRIKVWIHVADPTSLVQPRSIIDREAMHRGTSIFLPTATFPMFPERLAMNAMSLQQGRGCKSVTVSVILQPDGSIAEYSIENSIIKPTYMLTYESATELLYMNLEEEEELRILQEAASLRAQWRRSQESQMTCAPPSAGLSKS
;
A
#
# COMPACT_ATOMS: atom_id res chain seq x y z
N MET A 1 -34.99 -19.86 -39.02
CA MET A 1 -35.95 -20.28 -40.07
C MET A 1 -36.99 -19.17 -40.17
N ALA A 2 -36.74 -18.04 -40.84
CA ALA A 2 -36.81 -17.82 -42.30
C ALA A 2 -38.22 -18.08 -42.87
N VAL A 3 -38.94 -17.00 -43.24
CA VAL A 3 -39.40 -16.70 -44.62
C VAL A 3 -40.22 -15.39 -44.67
N ARG A 4 -39.72 -14.46 -45.50
CA ARG A 4 -40.37 -13.42 -46.35
C ARG A 4 -41.68 -12.72 -45.92
N ALA A 5 -41.67 -11.40 -46.01
CA ALA A 5 -42.51 -10.64 -46.96
C ALA A 5 -41.87 -9.28 -47.28
N ALA A 6 -41.84 -8.95 -48.57
CA ALA A 6 -41.34 -7.70 -49.15
C ALA A 6 -42.49 -6.98 -49.87
N GLY A 7 -42.40 -5.66 -49.95
CA GLY A 7 -43.26 -4.76 -50.73
C GLY A 7 -43.48 -3.46 -49.94
N GLY A 8 -43.32 -2.24 -50.45
CA GLY A 8 -43.05 -1.74 -51.79
C GLY A 8 -43.59 -0.30 -51.87
N CYS A 9 -42.71 0.66 -52.12
CA CYS A 9 -42.86 1.96 -52.81
C CYS A 9 -44.06 2.92 -52.55
N SER A 10 -43.74 4.17 -52.15
CA SER A 10 -44.18 5.46 -52.75
C SER A 10 -43.38 6.61 -52.10
N THR A 11 -42.43 7.31 -52.76
CA THR A 11 -42.53 8.56 -53.56
C THR A 11 -43.50 9.61 -52.97
N ALA A 12 -43.22 10.90 -52.79
CA ALA A 12 -42.17 11.83 -53.22
C ALA A 12 -42.27 13.12 -52.38
N ALA A 13 -41.20 13.92 -52.27
CA ALA A 13 -41.21 15.39 -52.46
C ALA A 13 -39.81 15.97 -52.16
N ALA A 14 -39.21 16.51 -53.20
CA ALA A 14 -37.97 17.27 -53.18
C ALA A 14 -38.24 18.75 -52.83
N ALA A 15 -37.32 19.39 -52.13
CA ALA A 15 -37.10 20.82 -52.22
C ALA A 15 -35.58 21.10 -52.18
N THR A 16 -35.16 21.94 -53.11
CA THR A 16 -33.80 22.06 -53.61
C THR A 16 -33.35 23.52 -53.50
N LEU A 17 -32.06 23.71 -53.19
CA LEU A 17 -31.19 24.85 -53.48
C LEU A 17 -31.39 26.20 -52.75
N ALA A 18 -30.34 26.64 -52.04
CA ALA A 18 -29.61 27.85 -52.44
C ALA A 18 -28.16 27.86 -51.91
N PHE A 19 -27.26 28.15 -52.83
CA PHE A 19 -25.81 28.36 -52.70
C PHE A 19 -25.47 29.68 -51.98
N PHE A 20 -24.36 29.71 -51.23
CA PHE A 20 -23.39 30.81 -51.35
C PHE A 20 -21.96 30.29 -51.09
N ARG A 21 -21.12 30.41 -52.11
CA ARG A 21 -19.66 30.23 -52.08
C ARG A 21 -19.05 31.62 -52.22
N LEU A 22 -18.10 32.00 -51.36
CA LEU A 22 -16.93 32.81 -51.73
C LEU A 22 -15.73 32.43 -50.84
N ARG A 23 -14.60 32.21 -51.50
CA ARG A 23 -13.19 31.97 -51.07
C ARG A 23 -12.37 33.18 -51.59
N PRO A 24 -11.02 33.26 -51.48
CA PRO A 24 -10.02 32.79 -50.51
C PRO A 24 -8.92 33.86 -50.20
N LEU A 25 -7.92 33.56 -49.35
CA LEU A 25 -6.48 33.98 -49.37
C LEU A 25 -5.85 33.56 -48.01
N GLY A 26 -4.69 32.93 -47.86
CA GLY A 26 -3.65 32.49 -48.79
C GLY A 26 -2.62 31.56 -48.11
N ARG A 27 -1.90 30.83 -48.97
CA ARG A 27 -0.52 30.27 -48.91
C ARG A 27 -0.04 29.32 -47.78
N ALA A 28 0.00 28.06 -48.19
CA ALA A 28 1.03 27.02 -48.08
C ALA A 28 2.46 27.37 -47.60
N VAL A 29 3.02 26.43 -46.81
CA VAL A 29 4.38 25.89 -46.94
C VAL A 29 4.32 24.36 -46.71
N ARG A 30 4.95 23.59 -47.60
CA ARG A 30 5.07 22.12 -47.57
C ARG A 30 6.25 21.66 -46.69
N PRO A 31 6.25 20.40 -46.22
CA PRO A 31 7.42 19.74 -45.64
C PRO A 31 8.17 18.88 -46.69
N ASP A 32 9.49 18.84 -46.57
CA ASP A 32 10.43 17.85 -47.10
C ASP A 32 11.43 17.60 -45.96
N SER A 33 12.12 16.48 -45.76
CA SER A 33 12.08 15.09 -46.23
C SER A 33 13.20 14.41 -45.44
N ALA A 34 13.01 13.21 -44.91
CA ALA A 34 14.11 12.26 -44.70
C ALA A 34 13.55 10.84 -44.43
N ARG A 35 13.71 9.99 -45.44
CA ARG A 35 13.54 8.53 -45.40
C ARG A 35 14.73 7.89 -44.69
N ALA A 36 14.46 6.90 -43.85
CA ALA A 36 15.29 5.72 -43.69
C ALA A 36 14.36 4.55 -43.34
N GLY A 37 14.01 3.77 -44.37
CA GLY A 37 13.23 2.54 -44.22
C GLY A 37 14.13 1.38 -43.86
N TRP A 38 13.64 0.49 -43.01
CA TRP A 38 14.15 -0.88 -42.90
C TRP A 38 12.97 -1.85 -42.90
N HIS A 39 13.07 -2.79 -43.83
CA HIS A 39 12.14 -3.86 -44.14
C HIS A 39 11.91 -4.78 -42.93
N PHE A 40 10.65 -5.14 -42.69
CA PHE A 40 10.28 -6.34 -41.95
C PHE A 40 10.35 -7.55 -42.90
N SER A 41 11.15 -8.54 -42.54
CA SER A 41 11.05 -9.91 -43.08
C SER A 41 11.08 -10.89 -41.92
N LEU A 42 9.99 -11.64 -41.78
CA LEU A 42 9.83 -12.80 -40.90
C LEU A 42 10.60 -13.98 -41.50
N TYR A 43 11.42 -14.67 -40.70
CA TYR A 43 11.54 -16.13 -40.60
C TYR A 43 12.79 -16.52 -39.77
N GLY A 44 12.61 -17.34 -38.73
CA GLY A 44 13.61 -18.33 -38.28
C GLY A 44 14.35 -18.13 -36.94
N GLY A 45 13.91 -18.85 -35.91
CA GLY A 45 14.77 -19.81 -35.18
C GLY A 45 15.73 -19.36 -34.05
N CYS A 46 15.36 -19.76 -32.82
CA CYS A 46 16.20 -20.31 -31.74
C CYS A 46 17.46 -19.55 -31.23
N ARG A 47 17.41 -19.11 -29.96
CA ARG A 47 18.25 -19.53 -28.80
C ARG A 47 18.38 -18.39 -27.79
N GLY A 48 18.10 -18.71 -26.52
CA GLY A 48 18.27 -17.81 -25.39
C GLY A 48 19.73 -17.40 -25.19
N ARG A 49 19.96 -16.12 -24.88
CA ARG A 49 21.23 -15.58 -24.41
C ARG A 49 21.08 -15.20 -22.95
N GLN A 50 21.84 -15.89 -22.10
CA GLN A 50 22.16 -15.50 -20.73
C GLN A 50 22.98 -14.20 -20.75
N VAL A 51 22.68 -13.34 -19.78
CA VAL A 51 23.43 -12.12 -19.47
C VAL A 51 24.66 -12.55 -18.64
N HIS A 52 25.70 -13.04 -19.31
CA HIS A 52 27.07 -13.09 -18.80
C HIS A 52 27.87 -12.11 -19.67
N GLY A 53 28.41 -11.04 -19.09
CA GLY A 53 29.18 -10.08 -19.91
C GLY A 53 29.60 -8.76 -19.28
N LEU A 54 29.21 -8.46 -18.03
CA LEU A 54 29.73 -7.26 -17.33
C LEU A 54 30.52 -7.59 -16.07
N VAL A 55 30.14 -8.64 -15.33
CA VAL A 55 30.85 -9.05 -14.11
C VAL A 55 32.20 -9.70 -14.46
N ASP A 56 32.25 -10.55 -15.48
CA ASP A 56 33.49 -11.20 -15.92
C ASP A 56 34.52 -10.22 -16.50
N SER A 57 34.06 -9.14 -17.15
CA SER A 57 34.94 -8.10 -17.73
C SER A 57 35.62 -7.24 -16.65
N VAL A 58 34.91 -6.93 -15.55
CA VAL A 58 35.48 -6.20 -14.41
C VAL A 58 36.44 -7.11 -13.62
N LEU A 59 36.13 -8.42 -13.55
CA LEU A 59 36.98 -9.43 -12.93
C LEU A 59 38.29 -9.68 -13.71
N GLU A 60 38.28 -9.65 -15.03
CA GLU A 60 39.50 -9.74 -15.84
C GLU A 60 40.36 -8.47 -15.78
N GLU A 61 39.74 -7.29 -15.70
CA GLU A 61 40.45 -6.02 -15.60
C GLU A 61 41.19 -5.89 -14.26
N LEU A 62 40.57 -6.34 -13.15
CA LEU A 62 41.19 -6.42 -11.82
C LEU A 62 42.30 -7.48 -11.73
N ARG A 63 42.19 -8.60 -12.47
CA ARG A 63 43.25 -9.62 -12.59
C ARG A 63 44.46 -9.12 -13.38
N SER A 64 44.26 -8.22 -14.34
CA SER A 64 45.34 -7.68 -15.19
C SER A 64 46.18 -6.62 -14.47
N GLN A 65 45.58 -5.79 -13.61
CA GLN A 65 46.26 -4.68 -12.94
C GLN A 65 47.17 -5.09 -11.77
N ARG A 66 47.05 -6.31 -11.24
CA ARG A 66 47.83 -6.77 -10.06
C ARG A 66 48.92 -7.81 -10.34
N ARG A 67 49.07 -8.28 -11.59
CA ARG A 67 50.21 -9.16 -11.99
C ARG A 67 51.59 -8.44 -11.99
N GLY A 68 51.65 -7.14 -11.72
CA GLY A 68 52.88 -6.35 -11.73
C GLY A 68 53.73 -6.39 -10.45
N ARG A 69 53.25 -6.94 -9.33
CA ARG A 69 54.00 -6.98 -8.06
C ARG A 69 53.61 -8.19 -7.22
N VAL A 70 54.15 -9.37 -7.55
CA VAL A 70 54.70 -10.40 -6.64
C VAL A 70 55.28 -11.47 -7.57
N SER A 71 56.59 -11.39 -7.83
CA SER A 71 57.37 -12.54 -8.28
C SER A 71 58.63 -12.55 -7.43
N ALA A 72 58.54 -13.19 -6.28
CA ALA A 72 59.68 -13.61 -5.49
C ALA A 72 59.42 -15.06 -5.08
N LYS A 73 59.92 -15.97 -5.91
CA LYS A 73 60.03 -17.41 -5.62
C LYS A 73 60.80 -17.59 -4.31
N ILE A 74 60.18 -18.20 -3.31
CA ILE A 74 60.89 -18.90 -2.24
C ILE A 74 60.37 -20.33 -2.23
N GLY A 75 61.26 -21.27 -2.59
CA GLY A 75 61.01 -22.69 -2.50
C GLY A 75 61.17 -23.16 -1.05
N LEU A 76 60.17 -23.87 -0.53
CA LEU A 76 60.27 -24.60 0.73
C LEU A 76 60.70 -26.04 0.43
N GLN A 77 61.98 -26.32 0.65
CA GLN A 77 62.48 -27.68 0.86
C GLN A 77 62.11 -28.13 2.28
N GLY A 78 61.65 -29.38 2.39
CA GLY A 78 61.28 -29.98 3.65
C GLY A 78 62.47 -30.16 4.59
N THR A 79 62.23 -29.95 5.88
CA THR A 79 63.04 -30.48 6.98
C THR A 79 62.11 -30.95 8.09
N LYS A 80 62.19 -32.26 8.36
CA LYS A 80 61.84 -32.85 9.65
C LYS A 80 62.97 -32.51 10.62
N GLU A 81 62.65 -31.86 11.73
CA GLU A 81 63.00 -32.25 13.11
C GLU A 81 62.88 -31.05 14.09
N LEU A 82 62.16 -31.33 15.20
CA LEU A 82 62.30 -30.78 16.56
C LEU A 82 62.10 -29.25 16.72
N SER A 83 61.09 -28.78 17.46
CA SER A 83 61.11 -28.88 18.92
C SER A 83 59.73 -28.62 19.57
N ASP A 84 59.58 -29.22 20.75
CA ASP A 84 58.47 -29.07 21.69
C ASP A 84 58.01 -27.63 21.90
N ASN A 85 56.71 -27.38 21.74
CA ASN A 85 56.01 -26.28 22.40
C ASN A 85 54.66 -26.78 22.91
N LYS A 86 54.69 -27.53 24.02
CA LYS A 86 53.53 -27.69 24.90
C LYS A 86 53.18 -26.34 25.50
N ILE A 87 52.12 -25.70 25.01
CA ILE A 87 51.54 -24.50 25.64
C ILE A 87 50.47 -24.98 26.61
N ASP A 88 50.89 -25.45 27.79
CA ASP A 88 50.00 -25.67 28.93
C ASP A 88 49.50 -24.30 29.43
N LYS A 89 48.17 -24.13 29.55
CA LYS A 89 47.46 -23.07 30.30
C LYS A 89 48.19 -21.73 30.37
N ARG A 90 47.93 -20.82 29.41
CA ARG A 90 48.33 -19.40 29.52
C ARG A 90 47.75 -18.79 30.81
N THR A 91 48.57 -18.81 31.86
CA THR A 91 48.39 -18.02 33.06
C THR A 91 48.59 -16.57 32.60
N LEU A 92 47.55 -15.74 32.64
CA LEU A 92 47.69 -14.31 32.32
C LEU A 92 48.89 -13.77 33.13
N GLN A 93 49.77 -13.03 32.47
CA GLN A 93 50.96 -12.44 33.09
C GLN A 93 50.80 -10.93 33.15
N LYS A 94 51.39 -10.31 34.17
CA LYS A 94 51.45 -8.85 34.27
C LYS A 94 52.14 -8.28 33.02
N GLY A 95 51.57 -7.21 32.46
CA GLY A 95 52.13 -6.48 31.33
C GLY A 95 51.67 -6.94 29.95
N LEU A 96 50.77 -7.92 29.84
CA LEU A 96 50.17 -8.32 28.56
C LEU A 96 49.11 -7.30 28.11
N LEU A 97 49.01 -7.08 26.79
CA LEU A 97 47.94 -6.32 26.15
C LEU A 97 46.85 -7.29 25.64
N LEU A 98 45.59 -7.03 25.95
CA LEU A 98 44.46 -7.88 25.57
C LEU A 98 43.22 -7.06 25.20
N GLU A 99 42.34 -7.66 24.39
CA GLU A 99 40.99 -7.20 24.15
C GLU A 99 40.03 -7.94 25.10
N PHE A 100 39.10 -7.21 25.72
CA PHE A 100 38.06 -7.81 26.54
C PHE A 100 36.69 -7.18 26.28
N GLN A 101 35.64 -7.95 26.52
CA GLN A 101 34.25 -7.52 26.41
C GLN A 101 33.77 -6.91 27.73
N LYS A 102 33.46 -5.62 27.71
CA LYS A 102 32.95 -4.88 28.88
C LYS A 102 31.44 -5.09 29.08
N ASP A 103 30.69 -4.91 28.00
CA ASP A 103 29.23 -5.13 27.89
C ASP A 103 28.92 -5.84 26.56
N SER A 104 27.67 -6.22 26.30
CA SER A 104 27.25 -6.95 25.09
C SER A 104 27.73 -6.32 23.77
N GLU A 105 27.96 -5.00 23.73
CA GLU A 105 28.31 -4.25 22.51
C GLU A 105 29.69 -3.57 22.55
N ARG A 106 30.45 -3.65 23.66
CA ARG A 106 31.69 -2.86 23.83
C ARG A 106 32.91 -3.74 24.10
N PHE A 107 33.85 -3.72 23.16
CA PHE A 107 35.17 -4.33 23.25
C PHE A 107 36.23 -3.25 23.46
N LEU A 108 37.12 -3.45 24.43
CA LEU A 108 38.18 -2.49 24.79
C LEU A 108 39.52 -3.19 24.89
N LEU A 109 40.58 -2.46 24.56
CA LEU A 109 41.96 -2.87 24.83
C LEU A 109 42.36 -2.48 26.26
N ALA A 110 43.06 -3.39 26.93
CA ALA A 110 43.56 -3.16 28.28
C ALA A 110 44.88 -3.90 28.54
N VAL A 111 45.65 -3.36 29.49
CA VAL A 111 46.90 -3.97 29.98
C VAL A 111 46.67 -4.66 31.31
N VAL A 112 47.21 -5.87 31.45
CA VAL A 112 47.13 -6.66 32.68
C VAL A 112 48.07 -6.10 33.75
N GLU A 113 47.52 -5.68 34.90
CA GLU A 113 48.29 -5.07 35.99
C GLU A 113 48.68 -6.09 37.06
N ARG A 114 47.68 -6.79 37.61
CA ARG A 114 47.86 -7.73 38.73
C ARG A 114 46.69 -8.70 38.85
N PRO A 115 46.90 -9.89 39.44
CA PRO A 115 45.81 -10.79 39.77
C PRO A 115 44.90 -10.14 40.83
N ASP A 116 43.59 -10.37 40.70
CA ASP A 116 42.54 -9.90 41.60
C ASP A 116 41.84 -11.11 42.24
N GLY A 117 42.42 -11.64 43.33
CA GLY A 117 41.97 -12.88 43.96
C GLY A 117 42.41 -14.14 43.21
N LYS A 118 41.66 -15.23 43.34
CA LYS A 118 42.06 -16.57 42.82
C LYS A 118 41.82 -16.77 41.31
N LYS A 119 40.90 -16.01 40.71
CA LYS A 119 40.43 -16.26 39.33
C LYS A 119 40.34 -15.00 38.45
N ASN A 120 40.35 -13.79 39.00
CA ASN A 120 40.16 -12.55 38.23
C ASN A 120 41.47 -11.79 38.07
N TRP A 121 41.47 -10.80 37.18
CA TRP A 121 42.61 -9.94 36.89
C TRP A 121 42.20 -8.48 36.90
N LYS A 122 43.02 -7.61 37.51
CA LYS A 122 42.89 -6.16 37.32
C LYS A 122 43.60 -5.76 36.04
N VAL A 123 42.89 -5.03 35.20
CA VAL A 123 43.38 -4.48 33.94
C VAL A 123 43.13 -2.98 33.88
N THR A 124 44.04 -2.24 33.26
CA THR A 124 43.90 -0.80 32.99
C THR A 124 43.49 -0.66 31.53
N ASP A 125 42.30 -0.11 31.27
CA ASP A 125 41.77 0.07 29.92
C ASP A 125 42.39 1.26 29.19
N GLN A 126 42.06 1.40 27.89
CA GLN A 126 42.44 2.52 27.03
C GLN A 126 42.06 3.92 27.58
N ASN A 127 41.09 4.02 28.48
CA ASN A 127 40.71 5.29 29.12
C ASN A 127 41.43 5.51 30.47
N GLY A 128 42.38 4.63 30.83
CA GLY A 128 43.08 4.67 32.11
C GLY A 128 42.26 4.15 33.29
N ILE A 129 41.11 3.50 33.05
CA ILE A 129 40.22 3.01 34.11
C ILE A 129 40.67 1.61 34.53
N LEU A 130 40.93 1.44 35.84
CA LEU A 130 41.26 0.14 36.43
C LEU A 130 39.99 -0.68 36.68
N SER A 131 39.85 -1.82 35.99
CA SER A 131 38.69 -2.72 36.09
C SER A 131 39.10 -4.15 36.44
N SER A 132 38.24 -4.88 37.14
CA SER A 132 38.43 -6.32 37.41
C SER A 132 37.69 -7.13 36.36
N ILE A 133 38.41 -8.01 35.65
CA ILE A 133 37.84 -8.84 34.59
C ILE A 133 37.97 -10.34 34.92
N LYS A 134 36.98 -11.11 34.49
CA LYS A 134 37.02 -12.58 34.51
C LYS A 134 37.76 -13.09 33.26
N PRO A 135 38.44 -14.24 33.32
CA PRO A 135 39.13 -14.82 32.15
C PRO A 135 38.21 -15.05 30.94
N GLN A 136 36.92 -15.29 31.18
CA GLN A 136 35.89 -15.49 30.14
C GLN A 136 35.55 -14.21 29.36
N GLN A 137 35.87 -13.03 29.90
CA GLN A 137 35.62 -11.75 29.23
C GLN A 137 36.74 -11.38 28.26
N VAL A 138 37.88 -12.08 28.31
CA VAL A 138 39.00 -11.84 27.40
C VAL A 138 38.66 -12.44 26.05
N THR A 139 38.60 -11.60 25.01
CA THR A 139 38.30 -12.02 23.64
C THR A 139 39.57 -12.38 22.88
N TYR A 140 40.67 -11.67 23.12
CA TYR A 140 41.95 -11.92 22.46
C TYR A 140 43.12 -11.40 23.29
N VAL A 141 44.24 -12.13 23.29
CA VAL A 141 45.50 -11.70 23.92
C VAL A 141 46.51 -11.45 22.82
N ILE A 142 47.03 -10.23 22.74
CA ILE A 142 47.89 -9.81 21.63
C ILE A 142 49.27 -10.49 21.77
N PRO A 143 49.72 -11.24 20.75
CA PRO A 143 50.98 -11.98 20.83
C PRO A 143 52.20 -11.06 20.79
N GLY A 144 53.31 -11.47 21.43
CA GLY A 144 54.62 -10.79 21.35
C GLY A 144 54.80 -9.56 22.25
N ILE A 145 53.76 -9.09 22.94
CA ILE A 145 53.84 -7.93 23.84
C ILE A 145 54.06 -8.38 25.29
N ILE A 146 55.16 -7.94 25.90
CA ILE A 146 55.48 -8.14 27.31
C ILE A 146 55.78 -6.77 27.93
N ASN A 147 55.16 -6.44 29.06
CA ASN A 147 55.29 -5.15 29.76
C ASN A 147 54.83 -3.93 28.95
N TYR A 148 53.64 -3.98 28.36
CA TYR A 148 53.05 -2.85 27.65
C TYR A 148 52.72 -1.68 28.58
N ASN A 149 52.91 -0.45 28.11
CA ASN A 149 52.49 0.75 28.84
C ASN A 149 51.06 1.13 28.41
N HIS A 150 50.15 1.23 29.37
CA HIS A 150 48.74 1.60 29.13
C HIS A 150 48.60 2.97 28.44
N SER A 151 49.52 3.92 28.66
CA SER A 151 49.47 5.23 28.01
C SER A 151 49.71 5.19 26.49
N ARG A 152 50.17 4.05 25.94
CA ARG A 152 50.42 3.87 24.49
C ARG A 152 49.30 3.13 23.76
N ILE A 153 48.22 2.76 24.45
CA ILE A 153 47.10 2.02 23.84
C ILE A 153 46.45 2.85 22.72
N ASP A 154 46.29 4.16 22.89
CA ASP A 154 45.70 5.04 21.86
C ASP A 154 46.55 5.10 20.59
N GLU A 155 47.88 5.14 20.73
CA GLU A 155 48.81 5.07 19.58
C GLU A 155 48.68 3.73 18.85
N PHE A 156 48.51 2.63 19.58
CA PHE A 156 48.31 1.30 19.02
C PHE A 156 46.98 1.20 18.27
N ILE A 157 45.89 1.72 18.85
CA ILE A 157 44.57 1.76 18.20
C ILE A 157 44.65 2.56 16.89
N LYS A 158 45.30 3.73 16.91
CA LYS A 158 45.45 4.56 15.72
C LYS A 158 46.22 3.83 14.61
N LYS A 159 47.35 3.21 14.96
CA LYS A 159 48.13 2.40 14.00
C LYS A 159 47.33 1.20 13.47
N ALA A 160 46.50 0.58 14.30
CA ALA A 160 45.64 -0.52 13.88
C ALA A 160 44.54 -0.04 12.91
N GLN A 161 43.94 1.12 13.17
CA GLN A 161 42.97 1.75 12.28
C GLN A 161 43.56 2.08 10.90
N ASP A 162 44.81 2.56 10.86
CA ASP A 162 45.51 2.86 9.61
C ASP A 162 45.81 1.59 8.77
N LEU A 163 45.92 0.42 9.41
CA LEU A 163 46.17 -0.88 8.77
C LEU A 163 44.89 -1.68 8.44
N LEU A 164 43.73 -1.26 8.93
CA LEU A 164 42.48 -2.01 8.80
C LEU A 164 41.85 -1.80 7.42
N ASP A 165 41.87 -2.84 6.60
CA ASP A 165 41.20 -2.88 5.29
C ASP A 165 40.24 -4.08 5.22
N PRO A 166 38.91 -3.86 5.21
CA PRO A 166 37.93 -4.94 5.10
C PRO A 166 37.98 -5.74 3.79
N THR A 167 38.53 -5.18 2.69
CA THR A 167 38.59 -5.85 1.37
C THR A 167 39.53 -7.04 1.36
N VAL A 168 40.44 -7.07 2.34
CA VAL A 168 41.36 -8.17 2.59
C VAL A 168 40.64 -9.49 2.87
N LEU A 169 39.49 -9.46 3.55
CA LEU A 169 38.76 -10.67 3.93
C LEU A 169 38.34 -11.47 2.69
N GLU A 170 37.91 -10.79 1.63
CA GLU A 170 37.54 -11.43 0.36
C GLU A 170 38.76 -12.07 -0.31
N CYS A 171 39.89 -11.35 -0.35
CA CYS A 171 41.14 -11.87 -0.92
C CYS A 171 41.64 -13.12 -0.18
N ALA A 172 41.68 -13.05 1.15
CA ALA A 172 42.12 -14.16 1.99
C ALA A 172 41.15 -15.35 1.93
N TRP A 173 39.84 -15.08 1.84
CA TRP A 173 38.84 -16.13 1.68
C TRP A 173 38.99 -16.88 0.36
N MET A 174 39.23 -16.19 -0.76
CA MET A 174 39.48 -16.84 -2.05
C MET A 174 40.67 -17.81 -1.98
N GLU A 175 41.80 -17.37 -1.42
CA GLU A 175 43.02 -18.18 -1.31
C GLU A 175 42.85 -19.38 -0.35
N LEU A 176 42.19 -19.17 0.79
CA LEU A 176 41.99 -20.21 1.79
C LEU A 176 40.90 -21.20 1.40
N SER A 177 39.87 -20.75 0.69
CA SER A 177 38.79 -21.62 0.20
C SER A 177 39.24 -22.56 -0.91
N GLU A 178 40.20 -22.16 -1.76
CA GLU A 178 40.78 -23.06 -2.78
C GLU A 178 41.51 -24.26 -2.16
N ASN A 179 42.06 -24.07 -0.95
CA ASN A 179 42.88 -25.06 -0.26
C ASN A 179 42.15 -25.76 0.90
N ASP A 180 40.89 -25.41 1.18
CA ASP A 180 40.11 -25.83 2.36
C ASP A 180 40.91 -25.75 3.68
N LYS A 181 41.69 -24.67 3.83
CA LYS A 181 42.58 -24.47 4.96
C LYS A 181 41.91 -23.63 6.04
N SER A 182 41.79 -24.20 7.23
CA SER A 182 41.49 -23.45 8.45
C SER A 182 42.72 -22.70 8.93
N VAL A 183 42.54 -21.48 9.44
CA VAL A 183 43.63 -20.62 9.89
C VAL A 183 43.41 -20.13 11.32
N THR A 184 44.50 -20.01 12.07
CA THR A 184 44.56 -19.21 13.29
C THR A 184 44.65 -17.73 12.96
N VAL A 185 44.43 -16.87 13.96
CA VAL A 185 44.54 -15.41 13.79
C VAL A 185 45.94 -15.03 13.31
N GLU A 186 46.97 -15.64 13.88
CA GLU A 186 48.37 -15.36 13.57
C GLU A 186 48.75 -15.85 12.17
N GLU A 187 48.20 -16.97 11.71
CA GLU A 187 48.36 -17.44 10.32
C GLU A 187 47.62 -16.54 9.33
N PHE A 188 46.42 -16.08 9.68
CA PHE A 188 45.69 -15.12 8.86
C PHE A 188 46.46 -13.79 8.75
N ALA A 189 47.05 -13.32 9.85
CA ALA A 189 47.90 -12.12 9.84
C ALA A 189 49.11 -12.27 8.91
N GLU A 190 49.76 -13.43 8.91
CA GLU A 190 50.86 -13.73 8.00
C GLU A 190 50.42 -13.72 6.53
N ILE A 191 49.27 -14.30 6.20
CA ILE A 191 48.76 -14.37 4.83
C ILE A 191 48.43 -12.97 4.31
N VAL A 192 47.78 -12.16 5.14
CA VAL A 192 47.26 -10.85 4.77
C VAL A 192 48.33 -9.77 4.79
N TYR A 193 49.09 -9.69 5.89
CA TYR A 193 50.01 -8.60 6.17
C TYR A 193 51.47 -9.00 5.97
N GLY A 194 51.76 -10.29 5.74
CA GLY A 194 53.13 -10.79 5.61
C GLY A 194 53.90 -10.82 6.93
N SER A 195 53.21 -10.67 8.07
CA SER A 195 53.81 -10.62 9.39
C SER A 195 52.87 -11.14 10.48
N LYS A 196 53.44 -11.83 11.48
CA LYS A 196 52.78 -12.26 12.72
C LYS A 196 53.04 -11.32 13.90
N GLU A 197 53.47 -10.09 13.61
CA GLU A 197 53.71 -9.07 14.64
C GLU A 197 52.42 -8.71 15.39
N SER A 198 52.58 -8.03 16.53
CA SER A 198 51.51 -7.77 17.48
C SER A 198 50.37 -6.93 16.90
N LEU A 199 50.68 -6.01 15.97
CA LEU A 199 49.69 -5.10 15.38
C LEU A 199 48.85 -5.82 14.34
N GLU A 200 49.50 -6.53 13.43
CA GLU A 200 48.92 -7.30 12.32
C GLU A 200 48.05 -8.42 12.86
N SER A 201 48.51 -9.10 13.90
CA SER A 201 47.73 -10.13 14.61
C SER A 201 46.47 -9.57 15.27
N TYR A 202 46.52 -8.34 15.77
CA TYR A 202 45.34 -7.67 16.31
C TYR A 202 44.36 -7.25 15.21
N CYS A 203 44.86 -6.69 14.10
CA CYS A 203 44.01 -6.33 12.95
C CYS A 203 43.33 -7.57 12.35
N ALA A 204 44.06 -8.69 12.23
CA ALA A 204 43.52 -9.98 11.81
C ALA A 204 42.38 -10.45 12.73
N HIS A 205 42.59 -10.42 14.06
CA HIS A 205 41.54 -10.75 15.03
C HIS A 205 40.33 -9.82 14.89
N PHE A 206 40.57 -8.52 14.74
CA PHE A 206 39.52 -7.51 14.64
C PHE A 206 38.62 -7.75 13.41
N LEU A 207 39.22 -8.10 12.25
CA LEU A 207 38.50 -8.42 11.02
C LEU A 207 37.72 -9.74 11.15
N LEU A 208 38.38 -10.82 11.58
CA LEU A 208 37.77 -12.15 11.68
C LEU A 208 36.65 -12.23 12.74
N SER A 209 36.80 -11.53 13.87
CA SER A 209 35.80 -11.54 14.95
C SER A 209 34.51 -10.81 14.58
N ARG A 210 34.58 -9.85 13.65
CA ARG A 210 33.43 -9.08 13.15
C ARG A 210 32.92 -9.57 11.81
N ASP A 211 33.58 -10.54 11.20
CA ASP A 211 33.16 -11.08 9.92
C ASP A 211 31.93 -11.98 10.09
N ILE A 212 30.94 -11.72 9.25
CA ILE A 212 29.68 -12.47 9.18
C ILE A 212 29.49 -13.12 7.81
N VAL A 213 30.42 -12.88 6.88
CA VAL A 213 30.25 -13.21 5.46
C VAL A 213 31.18 -14.34 5.03
N TYR A 214 32.47 -14.27 5.34
CA TYR A 214 33.49 -15.10 4.70
C TYR A 214 34.00 -16.25 5.57
N PHE A 215 34.17 -16.04 6.86
CA PHE A 215 34.75 -16.98 7.80
C PHE A 215 33.74 -17.36 8.88
N VAL A 216 33.93 -18.55 9.45
CA VAL A 216 33.21 -19.02 10.62
C VAL A 216 34.22 -19.45 11.68
N LYS A 217 33.99 -19.03 12.92
CA LYS A 217 34.81 -19.44 14.05
C LYS A 217 34.45 -20.88 14.43
N VAL A 218 35.45 -21.75 14.44
CA VAL A 218 35.35 -23.14 14.90
C VAL A 218 36.07 -23.25 16.24
N GLU A 219 35.34 -23.65 17.28
CA GLU A 219 35.92 -23.82 18.60
C GLU A 219 36.88 -25.02 18.61
N SER A 220 38.18 -24.74 18.76
CA SER A 220 39.19 -25.75 19.10
C SER A 220 39.55 -25.63 20.58
N ARG A 221 39.99 -26.73 21.19
CA ARG A 221 40.29 -26.82 22.63
C ARG A 221 41.38 -25.84 23.10
N ASP A 222 42.23 -25.36 22.18
CA ASP A 222 43.44 -24.60 22.52
C ASP A 222 43.58 -23.24 21.78
N SER A 223 42.79 -22.93 20.73
CA SER A 223 42.84 -21.66 20.00
C SER A 223 41.55 -21.35 19.20
N SER A 224 41.31 -20.07 18.89
CA SER A 224 40.22 -19.66 17.99
C SER A 224 40.64 -19.90 16.55
N VAL A 225 40.11 -20.95 15.92
CA VAL A 225 40.39 -21.30 14.53
C VAL A 225 39.24 -20.78 13.66
N TYR A 226 39.56 -20.23 12.49
CA TYR A 226 38.60 -19.73 11.52
C TYR A 226 38.65 -20.58 10.25
N GLN A 227 37.48 -21.00 9.77
CA GLN A 227 37.34 -21.75 8.53
C GLN A 227 36.65 -20.89 7.47
N PRO A 228 37.15 -20.87 6.21
CA PRO A 228 36.45 -20.23 5.12
C PRO A 228 35.09 -20.90 4.88
N ARG A 229 34.04 -20.11 4.67
CA ARG A 229 32.70 -20.60 4.33
C ARG A 229 32.67 -21.07 2.88
N PRO A 230 31.82 -22.05 2.52
CA PRO A 230 31.66 -22.47 1.14
C PRO A 230 31.19 -21.32 0.22
N PRO A 231 31.60 -21.27 -1.06
CA PRO A 231 31.24 -20.20 -1.99
C PRO A 231 29.73 -19.94 -2.10
N ALA A 232 28.92 -21.01 -2.16
CA ALA A 232 27.46 -20.87 -2.21
C ALA A 232 26.87 -20.19 -0.95
N GLN A 233 27.48 -20.42 0.23
CA GLN A 233 27.06 -19.77 1.46
C GLN A 233 27.47 -18.29 1.48
N VAL A 234 28.67 -17.97 1.00
CA VAL A 234 29.18 -16.60 0.91
C VAL A 234 28.34 -15.77 -0.07
N GLU A 235 28.01 -16.31 -1.24
CA GLU A 235 27.16 -15.65 -2.24
C GLU A 235 25.78 -15.30 -1.67
N GLU A 236 25.14 -16.23 -0.95
CA GLU A 236 23.86 -16.00 -0.28
C GLU A 236 23.97 -14.93 0.83
N LEU A 237 25.04 -14.95 1.64
CA LEU A 237 25.27 -13.96 2.69
C LEU A 237 25.53 -12.56 2.11
N LEU A 238 26.31 -12.46 1.03
CA LEU A 238 26.54 -11.21 0.30
C LEU A 238 25.24 -10.68 -0.30
N ARG A 239 24.44 -11.55 -0.94
CA ARG A 239 23.14 -11.17 -1.48
C ARG A 239 22.20 -10.64 -0.41
N ARG A 240 22.14 -11.29 0.77
CA ARG A 240 21.36 -10.81 1.92
C ARG A 240 21.87 -9.49 2.46
N LYS A 241 23.19 -9.30 2.55
CA LYS A 241 23.81 -8.05 3.00
C LYS A 241 23.47 -6.89 2.06
N LEU A 242 23.68 -7.08 0.75
CA LEU A 242 23.35 -6.10 -0.28
C LEU A 242 21.84 -5.77 -0.29
N ALA A 243 20.98 -6.78 -0.17
CA ALA A 243 19.53 -6.57 -0.07
C ALA A 243 19.15 -5.76 1.18
N LYS A 244 19.80 -6.03 2.31
CA LYS A 244 19.58 -5.28 3.56
C LYS A 244 20.05 -3.83 3.44
N GLU A 245 21.25 -3.59 2.92
CA GLU A 245 21.79 -2.24 2.68
C GLU A 245 20.92 -1.45 1.70
N ALA A 246 20.45 -2.09 0.63
CA ALA A 246 19.52 -1.49 -0.32
C ALA A 246 18.18 -1.13 0.34
N ALA A 247 17.63 -2.01 1.19
CA ALA A 247 16.38 -1.75 1.91
C ALA A 247 16.54 -0.62 2.96
N GLU A 248 17.68 -0.55 3.65
CA GLU A 248 18.01 0.54 4.58
C GLU A 248 18.09 1.88 3.85
N LYS A 249 18.84 1.94 2.72
CA LYS A 249 18.92 3.13 1.88
C LYS A 249 17.55 3.57 1.36
N GLU A 250 16.73 2.62 0.90
CA GLU A 250 15.38 2.92 0.42
C GLU A 250 14.46 3.45 1.55
N MET A 251 14.66 2.99 2.79
CA MET A 251 13.96 3.52 3.95
C MET A 251 14.40 4.95 4.27
N GLU A 252 15.70 5.22 4.20
CA GLU A 252 16.25 6.57 4.42
C GLU A 252 15.73 7.57 3.38
N GLU A 253 15.74 7.21 2.10
CA GLU A 253 15.19 8.03 1.00
C GLU A 253 13.70 8.34 1.24
N PHE A 254 12.91 7.34 1.63
CA PHE A 254 11.49 7.53 1.96
C PHE A 254 11.27 8.43 3.18
N VAL A 255 12.09 8.27 4.23
CA VAL A 255 12.02 9.14 5.42
C VAL A 255 12.37 10.58 5.06
N GLN A 256 13.35 10.80 4.18
CA GLN A 256 13.66 12.15 3.67
C GLN A 256 12.50 12.73 2.85
N LEU A 257 11.84 11.92 2.03
CA LEU A 257 10.65 12.32 1.28
C LEU A 257 9.49 12.74 2.21
N ILE A 258 9.22 11.97 3.27
CA ILE A 258 8.20 12.35 4.27
C ILE A 258 8.59 13.66 4.98
N LYS A 259 9.87 13.83 5.34
CA LYS A 259 10.35 15.05 6.01
C LYS A 259 10.22 16.28 5.11
N SER A 260 10.56 16.17 3.83
CA SER A 260 10.42 17.28 2.87
C SER A 260 8.94 17.62 2.66
N ALA A 261 8.07 16.63 2.46
CA ALA A 261 6.64 16.86 2.31
C ALA A 261 5.99 17.50 3.56
N LYS A 262 6.40 17.07 4.75
CA LYS A 262 5.94 17.68 6.02
C LYS A 262 6.36 19.15 6.15
N ALA A 263 7.49 19.55 5.59
CA ALA A 263 8.00 20.91 5.65
C ALA A 263 7.27 21.89 4.70
N LEU A 264 6.52 21.37 3.72
CA LEU A 264 5.74 22.20 2.80
C LEU A 264 4.54 22.86 3.48
N PRO A 265 4.19 24.09 3.08
CA PRO A 265 2.96 24.74 3.52
C PRO A 265 1.74 23.96 3.01
N LEU A 266 0.60 24.10 3.71
CA LEU A 266 -0.62 23.28 3.50
C LEU A 266 -1.12 23.22 2.05
N ASP A 267 -1.02 24.32 1.32
CA ASP A 267 -1.43 24.49 -0.07
C ASP A 267 -0.47 23.84 -1.08
N ALA A 268 0.80 23.66 -0.71
CA ALA A 268 1.82 23.04 -1.55
C ALA A 268 2.05 21.55 -1.21
N LYS A 269 1.28 20.97 -0.29
CA LYS A 269 1.43 19.57 0.10
C LYS A 269 1.03 18.63 -1.05
N PRO A 270 1.72 17.49 -1.22
CA PRO A 270 1.35 16.53 -2.26
C PRO A 270 -0.07 16.01 -2.04
N SER A 271 -0.82 15.87 -3.12
CA SER A 271 -2.14 15.22 -3.09
C SER A 271 -2.01 13.74 -2.77
N LYS A 272 -3.12 13.12 -2.34
CA LYS A 272 -3.18 11.68 -2.06
C LYS A 272 -2.65 10.83 -3.21
N ASP A 273 -3.05 11.14 -4.45
CA ASP A 273 -2.70 10.33 -5.63
C ASP A 273 -1.20 10.40 -5.96
N SER A 274 -0.52 11.52 -5.62
CA SER A 274 0.93 11.65 -5.79
C SER A 274 1.72 10.61 -5.00
N TRP A 275 1.21 10.19 -3.83
CA TRP A 275 1.84 9.17 -2.99
C TRP A 275 1.64 7.74 -3.53
N LEU A 276 0.69 7.55 -4.45
CA LEU A 276 0.29 6.24 -4.97
C LEU A 276 0.91 5.91 -6.34
N MET A 277 1.65 6.85 -6.94
CA MET A 277 2.27 6.68 -8.26
C MET A 277 3.43 5.68 -8.25
N GLU A 278 4.33 5.80 -7.27
CA GLU A 278 5.48 4.90 -7.15
C GLU A 278 5.14 3.73 -6.22
N GLU A 279 5.17 2.51 -6.76
CA GLU A 279 4.75 1.28 -6.06
C GLU A 279 5.47 1.07 -4.70
N LYS A 280 6.74 1.47 -4.59
CA LYS A 280 7.52 1.38 -3.35
C LYS A 280 7.03 2.36 -2.28
N VAL A 281 6.78 3.61 -2.68
CA VAL A 281 6.25 4.67 -1.82
C VAL A 281 4.83 4.31 -1.38
N LYS A 282 4.01 3.85 -2.33
CA LYS A 282 2.64 3.38 -2.12
C LYS A 282 2.57 2.33 -1.02
N ARG A 283 3.35 1.24 -1.11
CA ARG A 283 3.35 0.16 -0.09
C ARG A 283 3.67 0.66 1.32
N LYS A 284 4.61 1.61 1.46
CA LYS A 284 4.98 2.19 2.75
C LYS A 284 3.88 3.11 3.31
N ILE A 285 3.23 3.89 2.45
CA ILE A 285 2.10 4.74 2.81
C ILE A 285 0.88 3.89 3.18
N GLU A 286 0.57 2.84 2.42
CA GLU A 286 -0.48 1.87 2.74
C GLU A 286 -0.21 1.16 4.06
N SER A 287 1.04 0.82 4.36
CA SER A 287 1.43 0.26 5.67
C SER A 287 1.16 1.24 6.82
N LEU A 288 1.46 2.53 6.63
CA LEU A 288 1.14 3.58 7.61
C LEU A 288 -0.38 3.78 7.76
N GLN A 289 -1.13 3.75 6.65
CA GLN A 289 -2.59 3.84 6.66
C GLN A 289 -3.19 2.67 7.43
N ALA A 290 -2.82 1.43 7.10
CA ALA A 290 -3.29 0.22 7.76
C ALA A 290 -2.97 0.25 9.27
N TYR A 291 -1.80 0.76 9.64
CA TYR A 291 -1.43 0.96 11.03
C TYR A 291 -2.26 2.05 11.72
N ALA A 292 -2.62 3.14 11.03
CA ALA A 292 -3.44 4.21 11.58
C ALA A 292 -4.89 3.78 11.86
N VAL A 293 -5.41 2.83 11.09
CA VAL A 293 -6.79 2.32 11.21
C VAL A 293 -6.89 1.02 12.02
N ASP A 294 -5.77 0.51 12.54
CA ASP A 294 -5.66 -0.76 13.26
C ASP A 294 -6.04 -2.01 12.44
N ALA A 295 -5.88 -1.96 11.11
CA ALA A 295 -6.16 -3.05 10.17
C ALA A 295 -4.90 -3.66 9.53
N CYS A 296 -3.72 -3.49 10.15
CA CYS A 296 -2.44 -3.93 9.58
C CYS A 296 -2.11 -5.41 9.84
N ASP A 297 -1.49 -6.03 8.84
CA ASP A 297 -0.78 -7.31 8.99
C ASP A 297 0.57 -7.14 9.72
N ASP A 298 1.27 -8.24 9.98
CA ASP A 298 2.55 -8.22 10.71
C ASP A 298 3.68 -7.53 9.95
N GLU A 299 3.68 -7.57 8.61
CA GLU A 299 4.70 -6.93 7.78
C GLU A 299 4.49 -5.41 7.75
N GLN A 300 3.25 -4.98 7.49
CA GLN A 300 2.82 -3.59 7.55
C GLN A 300 3.08 -2.99 8.93
N ARG A 301 2.81 -3.73 10.01
CA ARG A 301 3.10 -3.31 11.38
C ARG A 301 4.58 -3.06 11.62
N ARG A 302 5.46 -3.92 11.11
CA ARG A 302 6.93 -3.74 11.20
C ARG A 302 7.38 -2.53 10.39
N THR A 303 6.90 -2.41 9.14
CA THR A 303 7.25 -1.31 8.23
C THR A 303 6.82 0.04 8.81
N ALA A 304 5.54 0.18 9.20
CA ALA A 304 5.03 1.38 9.84
C ALA A 304 5.77 1.71 11.15
N GLY A 305 6.03 0.70 11.98
CA GLY A 305 6.81 0.86 13.22
C GLY A 305 8.24 1.35 12.99
N ASN A 306 8.89 0.92 11.91
CA ASN A 306 10.22 1.38 11.53
C ASN A 306 10.19 2.82 11.02
N ILE A 307 9.19 3.18 10.21
CA ILE A 307 8.99 4.56 9.73
C ILE A 307 8.74 5.51 10.92
N LEU A 308 7.86 5.14 11.85
CA LEU A 308 7.57 5.93 13.05
C LEU A 308 8.83 6.14 13.90
N LYS A 309 9.62 5.08 14.10
CA LYS A 309 10.89 5.17 14.84
C LYS A 309 11.88 6.10 14.14
N ALA A 310 12.05 5.99 12.82
CA ALA A 310 12.95 6.83 12.04
C ALA A 310 12.52 8.31 12.00
N MET A 311 11.22 8.55 12.12
CA MET A 311 10.62 9.90 12.23
C MET A 311 10.62 10.46 13.66
N GLY A 312 11.07 9.69 14.66
CA GLY A 312 11.13 10.10 16.07
C GLY A 312 9.78 10.06 16.80
N PHE A 313 8.81 9.29 16.30
CA PHE A 313 7.49 9.12 16.93
C PHE A 313 7.38 7.81 17.70
N SER A 314 6.47 7.77 18.67
CA SER A 314 6.08 6.52 19.33
C SER A 314 5.29 5.62 18.38
N LYS A 315 5.38 4.30 18.57
CA LYS A 315 4.67 3.31 17.75
C LYS A 315 3.18 3.24 18.12
N THR A 316 2.43 4.27 17.78
CA THR A 316 0.99 4.40 18.09
C THR A 316 0.17 4.77 16.85
N SER A 317 -1.07 4.30 16.77
CA SER A 317 -1.95 4.53 15.60
C SER A 317 -2.21 6.02 15.39
N SER A 318 -2.34 6.79 16.48
CA SER A 318 -2.45 8.26 16.47
C SER A 318 -1.21 8.94 15.85
N ALA A 319 -0.01 8.44 16.13
CA ALA A 319 1.20 9.00 15.53
C ALA A 319 1.27 8.75 14.02
N ALA A 320 0.87 7.55 13.57
CA ALA A 320 0.77 7.24 12.14
C ALA A 320 -0.24 8.15 11.44
N LEU A 321 -1.44 8.31 12.01
CA LEU A 321 -2.44 9.25 11.51
C LEU A 321 -1.90 10.68 11.40
N LYS A 322 -1.21 11.15 12.45
CA LYS A 322 -0.63 12.50 12.48
C LYS A 322 0.42 12.70 11.38
N ILE A 323 1.22 11.68 11.06
CA ILE A 323 2.14 11.75 9.93
C ILE A 323 1.36 11.87 8.62
N LEU A 324 0.37 11.01 8.39
CA LEU A 324 -0.44 11.00 7.16
C LEU A 324 -1.17 12.34 6.92
N ILE A 325 -1.68 12.97 7.97
CA ILE A 325 -2.27 14.31 7.89
C ILE A 325 -1.19 15.36 7.57
N ASN A 326 -0.04 15.29 8.24
CA ASN A 326 1.03 16.28 8.07
C ASN A 326 1.66 16.26 6.67
N ILE A 327 1.70 15.11 6.00
CA ILE A 327 2.22 14.98 4.63
C ILE A 327 1.18 15.28 3.55
N GLY A 328 -0.07 15.59 3.93
CA GLY A 328 -1.17 15.88 2.99
C GLY A 328 -1.86 14.64 2.41
N TYR A 329 -1.50 13.43 2.87
CA TYR A 329 -2.15 12.19 2.42
C TYR A 329 -3.61 12.11 2.90
N PHE A 330 -3.85 12.52 4.15
CA PHE A 330 -5.20 12.66 4.70
C PHE A 330 -5.55 14.12 5.01
N PRO A 331 -6.82 14.51 4.81
CA PRO A 331 -7.31 15.77 5.34
C PRO A 331 -7.35 15.72 6.88
N VAL A 332 -7.36 16.90 7.51
CA VAL A 332 -7.38 17.03 8.98
C VAL A 332 -8.58 16.30 9.62
N HIS A 333 -9.73 16.34 8.95
CA HIS A 333 -10.98 15.72 9.42
C HIS A 333 -11.31 14.43 8.66
N VAL A 334 -10.30 13.59 8.42
CA VAL A 334 -10.51 12.29 7.78
C VAL A 334 -11.42 11.39 8.62
N ASN A 335 -12.44 10.80 8.00
CA ASN A 335 -13.23 9.75 8.61
C ASN A 335 -12.50 8.41 8.45
N LEU A 336 -11.90 7.93 9.54
CA LEU A 336 -11.12 6.68 9.54
C LEU A 336 -11.98 5.43 9.46
N ASP A 337 -13.24 5.50 9.86
CA ASP A 337 -14.13 4.35 9.84
C ASP A 337 -14.42 3.90 8.40
N LEU A 338 -14.43 4.84 7.44
CA LEU A 338 -14.49 4.52 6.02
C LEU A 338 -13.35 3.60 5.57
N TYR A 339 -12.15 3.80 6.12
CA TYR A 339 -10.99 2.96 5.81
C TYR A 339 -10.97 1.65 6.61
N ARG A 340 -11.50 1.66 7.84
CA ARG A 340 -11.60 0.47 8.69
C ARG A 340 -12.56 -0.57 8.12
N TYR A 341 -13.69 -0.10 7.59
CA TYR A 341 -14.71 -0.94 6.98
C TYR A 341 -14.51 -1.13 5.47
N ASP A 342 -13.36 -0.69 4.93
CA ASP A 342 -13.01 -0.78 3.51
C ASP A 342 -14.12 -0.24 2.57
N VAL A 343 -14.74 0.88 2.97
CA VAL A 343 -15.81 1.52 2.21
C VAL A 343 -15.23 2.10 0.93
N ARG A 344 -15.79 1.69 -0.22
CA ARG A 344 -15.43 2.27 -1.52
C ARG A 344 -15.96 3.69 -1.66
N ILE A 345 -15.07 4.65 -1.41
CA ILE A 345 -15.38 6.08 -1.51
C ILE A 345 -15.26 6.67 -2.92
N ARG A 346 -14.67 5.94 -3.88
CA ARG A 346 -14.45 6.41 -5.25
C ARG A 346 -14.86 5.35 -6.27
N TYR A 347 -15.33 5.80 -7.42
CA TYR A 347 -15.53 4.97 -8.61
C TYR A 347 -14.25 4.91 -9.43
N THR A 348 -14.03 3.81 -10.15
CA THR A 348 -12.97 3.74 -11.15
C THR A 348 -13.40 4.48 -12.42
N GLU A 349 -12.42 4.96 -13.19
CA GLU A 349 -12.69 5.61 -14.48
C GLU A 349 -13.48 4.71 -15.44
N GLU A 350 -13.24 3.39 -15.40
CA GLU A 350 -13.98 2.41 -16.18
C GLU A 350 -15.49 2.39 -15.84
N VAL A 351 -15.83 2.45 -14.55
CA VAL A 351 -17.22 2.50 -14.10
C VAL A 351 -17.86 3.85 -14.47
N LEU A 352 -17.12 4.95 -14.29
CA LEU A 352 -17.62 6.28 -14.65
C LEU A 352 -17.88 6.40 -16.16
N SER A 353 -16.98 5.91 -17.01
CA SER A 353 -17.16 5.89 -18.47
C SER A 353 -18.38 5.06 -18.87
N ALA A 354 -18.52 3.85 -18.32
CA ALA A 354 -19.69 3.01 -18.59
C ALA A 354 -21.00 3.67 -18.14
N ALA A 355 -20.98 4.43 -17.04
CA ALA A 355 -22.13 5.18 -16.57
C ALA A 355 -22.51 6.33 -17.51
N GLU A 356 -21.51 7.04 -18.07
CA GLU A 356 -21.76 8.09 -19.07
C GLU A 356 -22.34 7.54 -20.37
N GLU A 357 -21.90 6.36 -20.82
CA GLU A 357 -22.44 5.69 -22.00
C GLU A 357 -23.93 5.36 -21.84
N LEU A 358 -24.35 4.89 -20.66
CA LEU A 358 -25.76 4.60 -20.35
C LEU A 358 -26.67 5.84 -20.38
N LEU A 359 -26.11 7.04 -20.21
CA LEU A 359 -26.87 8.30 -20.30
C LEU A 359 -27.13 8.74 -21.74
N VAL A 360 -26.32 8.28 -22.70
CA VAL A 360 -26.42 8.68 -24.12
C VAL A 360 -27.37 7.78 -24.89
N ASP A 361 -27.25 6.46 -24.70
CA ASP A 361 -28.05 5.47 -25.43
C ASP A 361 -28.31 4.26 -24.54
N CYS A 362 -29.54 4.14 -24.03
CA CYS A 362 -29.97 2.95 -23.31
C CYS A 362 -31.35 2.51 -23.81
N PRO A 363 -31.42 1.53 -24.73
CA PRO A 363 -32.67 0.98 -25.19
C PRO A 363 -33.37 0.25 -24.04
N ASP A 364 -34.57 0.72 -23.73
CA ASP A 364 -35.45 0.10 -22.74
C ASP A 364 -36.07 -1.17 -23.32
N SER A 365 -35.70 -2.33 -22.76
CA SER A 365 -36.22 -3.64 -23.20
C SER A 365 -37.74 -3.75 -23.05
N ASP A 366 -38.31 -2.98 -22.13
CA ASP A 366 -39.71 -3.07 -21.76
C ASP A 366 -40.55 -1.94 -22.36
N LYS A 367 -39.96 -1.14 -23.26
CA LYS A 367 -40.61 0.05 -23.83
C LYS A 367 -42.02 -0.21 -24.36
N ASP A 368 -42.22 -1.35 -25.02
CA ASP A 368 -43.50 -1.70 -25.65
C ASP A 368 -44.52 -2.32 -24.68
N ILE A 369 -44.08 -2.77 -23.50
CA ILE A 369 -44.94 -3.38 -22.49
C ILE A 369 -45.19 -2.47 -21.28
N ARG A 370 -44.46 -1.35 -21.16
CA ARG A 370 -44.69 -0.37 -20.11
C ARG A 370 -46.05 0.27 -20.26
N LYS A 371 -46.80 0.29 -19.16
CA LYS A 371 -48.06 1.01 -19.09
C LYS A 371 -47.83 2.50 -18.93
N ASP A 372 -48.47 3.28 -19.77
CA ASP A 372 -48.48 4.72 -19.63
C ASP A 372 -49.43 5.14 -18.48
N LEU A 373 -48.84 5.70 -17.43
CA LEU A 373 -49.51 6.27 -16.27
C LEU A 373 -49.21 7.77 -16.14
N SER A 374 -48.70 8.41 -17.20
CA SER A 374 -48.26 9.82 -17.19
C SER A 374 -49.39 10.83 -17.01
N THR A 375 -50.65 10.39 -17.08
CA THR A 375 -51.83 11.22 -16.84
C THR A 375 -52.22 11.29 -15.36
N LEU A 376 -51.68 10.40 -14.51
CA LEU A 376 -51.93 10.45 -13.07
C LEU A 376 -51.22 11.63 -12.43
N LYS A 377 -51.83 12.19 -11.39
CA LYS A 377 -51.18 13.17 -10.52
C LYS A 377 -50.24 12.43 -9.57
N VAL A 378 -48.95 12.67 -9.73
CA VAL A 378 -47.89 11.90 -9.08
C VAL A 378 -47.12 12.79 -8.10
N TYR A 379 -47.00 12.36 -6.86
CA TYR A 379 -46.32 13.06 -5.78
C TYR A 379 -45.09 12.26 -5.34
N ALA A 380 -43.90 12.78 -5.58
CA ALA A 380 -42.67 12.32 -4.93
C ALA A 380 -42.45 13.20 -3.68
N ILE A 381 -42.30 12.57 -2.51
CA ILE A 381 -42.17 13.28 -1.23
C ILE A 381 -40.93 12.78 -0.51
N ASP A 382 -39.96 13.66 -0.29
CA ASP A 382 -38.70 13.31 0.36
C ASP A 382 -38.14 14.49 1.20
N VAL A 383 -36.92 14.36 1.73
CA VAL A 383 -36.19 15.47 2.36
C VAL A 383 -35.72 16.50 1.32
N ASP A 384 -35.50 17.75 1.73
CA ASP A 384 -35.14 18.87 0.84
C ASP A 384 -33.82 18.62 0.09
N GLU A 385 -32.90 17.88 0.70
CA GLU A 385 -31.59 17.56 0.12
C GLU A 385 -31.59 16.29 -0.77
N ALA A 386 -32.75 15.67 -1.03
CA ALA A 386 -32.84 14.44 -1.82
C ALA A 386 -32.79 14.72 -3.33
N ASP A 387 -31.66 14.38 -3.96
CA ASP A 387 -31.51 14.41 -5.43
C ASP A 387 -31.86 13.06 -6.10
N GLU A 388 -31.89 11.96 -5.33
CA GLU A 388 -32.23 10.61 -5.77
C GLU A 388 -33.63 10.25 -5.24
N LEU A 389 -34.65 10.36 -6.10
CA LEU A 389 -36.04 10.04 -5.76
C LEU A 389 -36.37 8.62 -6.21
N ASP A 390 -36.49 7.73 -5.24
CA ASP A 390 -36.74 6.30 -5.48
C ASP A 390 -38.23 5.97 -5.63
N ASP A 391 -39.10 6.75 -4.99
CA ASP A 391 -40.53 6.46 -4.95
C ASP A 391 -41.43 7.69 -5.14
N ALA A 392 -42.62 7.42 -5.67
CA ALA A 392 -43.68 8.40 -5.83
C ALA A 392 -45.05 7.73 -5.70
N LEU A 393 -46.06 8.53 -5.38
CA LEU A 393 -47.41 8.06 -5.08
C LEU A 393 -48.47 8.76 -5.94
N SER A 394 -49.49 8.00 -6.31
CA SER A 394 -50.75 8.52 -6.84
C SER A 394 -51.92 7.83 -6.14
N ALA A 395 -53.07 8.49 -6.07
CA ALA A 395 -54.28 7.85 -5.57
C ALA A 395 -55.53 8.37 -6.28
N ALA A 396 -56.58 7.55 -6.27
CA ALA A 396 -57.90 7.90 -6.77
C ALA A 396 -58.98 7.15 -6.01
N ARG A 397 -60.17 7.73 -5.94
CA ARG A 397 -61.36 7.04 -5.44
C ARG A 397 -62.05 6.32 -6.60
N LEU A 398 -62.35 5.04 -6.41
CA LEU A 398 -63.07 4.22 -7.37
C LEU A 398 -64.58 4.53 -7.33
N PRO A 399 -65.35 4.17 -8.38
CA PRO A 399 -66.79 4.41 -8.41
C PRO A 399 -67.58 3.75 -7.27
N ASP A 400 -67.04 2.66 -6.70
CA ASP A 400 -67.60 1.95 -5.54
C ASP A 400 -67.21 2.57 -4.19
N GLY A 401 -66.47 3.70 -4.22
CA GLY A 401 -66.02 4.42 -3.04
C GLY A 401 -64.72 3.91 -2.44
N ARG A 402 -64.15 2.78 -2.90
CA ARG A 402 -62.85 2.27 -2.42
C ARG A 402 -61.71 3.17 -2.91
N ILE A 403 -60.60 3.14 -2.17
CA ILE A 403 -59.40 3.89 -2.54
C ILE A 403 -58.45 2.99 -3.33
N LYS A 404 -57.98 3.48 -4.47
CA LYS A 404 -56.87 2.88 -5.21
C LYS A 404 -55.64 3.75 -5.04
N VAL A 405 -54.53 3.12 -4.67
CA VAL A 405 -53.21 3.76 -4.54
C VAL A 405 -52.26 3.13 -5.55
N TRP A 406 -51.44 3.94 -6.20
CA TRP A 406 -50.31 3.51 -7.00
C TRP A 406 -49.02 3.92 -6.30
N ILE A 407 -48.14 2.95 -6.12
CA ILE A 407 -46.81 3.11 -5.56
C ILE A 407 -45.84 2.92 -6.71
N HIS A 408 -45.24 4.01 -7.15
CA HIS A 408 -44.32 4.04 -8.27
C HIS A 408 -42.90 3.98 -7.73
N VAL A 409 -42.15 2.95 -8.06
CA VAL A 409 -40.73 2.81 -7.68
C VAL A 409 -39.88 3.02 -8.92
N ALA A 410 -38.80 3.79 -8.82
CA ALA A 410 -37.81 3.97 -9.87
C ALA A 410 -37.35 2.61 -10.44
N ASP A 411 -37.11 2.55 -11.75
CA ASP A 411 -36.67 1.33 -12.43
C ASP A 411 -35.22 1.45 -12.92
N PRO A 412 -34.22 1.31 -12.03
CA PRO A 412 -32.80 1.30 -12.43
C PRO A 412 -32.45 0.07 -13.29
N THR A 413 -33.25 -1.00 -13.25
CA THR A 413 -33.03 -2.21 -14.06
C THR A 413 -33.26 -1.97 -15.55
N SER A 414 -34.00 -0.90 -15.89
CA SER A 414 -34.12 -0.41 -17.27
C SER A 414 -32.82 0.15 -17.86
N LEU A 415 -31.83 0.45 -17.02
CA LEU A 415 -30.53 0.98 -17.41
C LEU A 415 -29.39 0.00 -17.13
N VAL A 416 -29.45 -0.69 -15.98
CA VAL A 416 -28.37 -1.55 -15.50
C VAL A 416 -28.67 -3.00 -15.83
N GLN A 417 -27.90 -3.54 -16.77
CA GLN A 417 -27.99 -4.96 -17.13
C GLN A 417 -27.28 -5.85 -16.11
N PRO A 418 -27.83 -7.03 -15.77
CA PRO A 418 -27.17 -7.99 -14.90
C PRO A 418 -25.76 -8.35 -15.38
N ARG A 419 -24.82 -8.46 -14.45
CA ARG A 419 -23.40 -8.78 -14.66
C ARG A 419 -22.60 -7.72 -15.42
N SER A 420 -23.19 -6.56 -15.75
CA SER A 420 -22.47 -5.40 -16.28
C SER A 420 -21.46 -4.86 -15.27
N ILE A 421 -20.56 -3.97 -15.70
CA ILE A 421 -19.58 -3.34 -14.80
C ILE A 421 -20.27 -2.50 -13.72
N ILE A 422 -21.35 -1.79 -14.07
CA ILE A 422 -22.16 -1.00 -13.14
C ILE A 422 -22.86 -1.91 -12.13
N ASP A 423 -23.47 -3.01 -12.58
CA ASP A 423 -24.13 -3.99 -11.70
C ASP A 423 -23.15 -4.60 -10.68
N ARG A 424 -21.97 -5.00 -11.13
CA ARG A 424 -20.94 -5.56 -10.23
C ARG A 424 -20.44 -4.56 -9.20
N GLU A 425 -20.26 -3.30 -9.60
CA GLU A 425 -19.86 -2.25 -8.67
C GLU A 425 -20.98 -1.95 -7.65
N ALA A 426 -22.23 -1.85 -8.10
CA ALA A 426 -23.39 -1.66 -7.23
C ALA A 426 -23.57 -2.82 -6.25
N MET A 427 -23.45 -4.08 -6.72
CA MET A 427 -23.47 -5.27 -5.84
C MET A 427 -22.35 -5.25 -4.81
N HIS A 428 -21.16 -4.76 -5.17
CA HIS A 428 -20.04 -4.67 -4.22
C HIS A 428 -20.25 -3.57 -3.17
N ARG A 429 -20.89 -2.46 -3.54
CA ARG A 429 -21.28 -1.38 -2.62
C ARG A 429 -22.44 -1.78 -1.73
N GLY A 430 -23.41 -2.53 -2.27
CA GLY A 430 -24.58 -3.07 -1.57
C GLY A 430 -25.65 -2.04 -1.21
N THR A 431 -25.26 -0.84 -0.77
CA THR A 431 -26.16 0.26 -0.40
C THR A 431 -25.45 1.61 -0.56
N SER A 432 -26.24 2.68 -0.73
CA SER A 432 -25.77 4.05 -0.52
C SER A 432 -25.47 4.25 0.98
N ILE A 433 -24.38 4.94 1.29
CA ILE A 433 -23.95 5.24 2.67
C ILE A 433 -24.11 6.73 2.92
N PHE A 434 -24.97 7.10 3.87
CA PHE A 434 -25.22 8.48 4.27
C PHE A 434 -24.52 8.78 5.59
N LEU A 435 -23.56 9.71 5.58
CA LEU A 435 -22.89 10.22 6.78
C LEU A 435 -23.12 11.73 6.91
N PRO A 436 -23.06 12.29 8.13
CA PRO A 436 -23.23 13.72 8.33
C PRO A 436 -22.30 14.62 7.50
N THR A 437 -21.15 14.09 7.08
CA THR A 437 -20.13 14.84 6.33
C THR A 437 -20.12 14.53 4.83
N ALA A 438 -20.72 13.42 4.39
CA ALA A 438 -20.64 12.96 3.01
C ALA A 438 -21.64 11.82 2.73
N THR A 439 -22.07 11.73 1.47
CA THR A 439 -22.82 10.59 0.95
C THR A 439 -21.95 9.81 -0.03
N PHE A 440 -21.97 8.49 0.05
CA PHE A 440 -21.32 7.60 -0.91
C PHE A 440 -22.40 6.77 -1.61
N PRO A 441 -22.87 7.20 -2.79
CA PRO A 441 -23.99 6.55 -3.46
C PRO A 441 -23.60 5.17 -3.99
N MET A 442 -24.61 4.28 -4.10
CA MET A 442 -24.46 2.93 -4.64
C MET A 442 -24.19 2.93 -6.14
N PHE A 443 -24.76 3.90 -6.87
CA PHE A 443 -24.49 4.16 -8.27
C PHE A 443 -23.72 5.46 -8.46
N PRO A 444 -23.02 5.65 -9.59
CA PRO A 444 -22.44 6.95 -9.94
C PRO A 444 -23.50 8.05 -9.90
N GLU A 445 -23.17 9.20 -9.30
CA GLU A 445 -24.11 10.30 -9.01
C GLU A 445 -24.94 10.71 -10.23
N ARG A 446 -24.31 10.83 -11.41
CA ARG A 446 -25.00 11.20 -12.65
C ARG A 446 -26.06 10.19 -13.10
N LEU A 447 -25.91 8.91 -12.78
CA LEU A 447 -26.94 7.91 -13.05
C LEU A 447 -28.06 7.99 -12.01
N ALA A 448 -27.68 7.95 -10.73
CA ALA A 448 -28.60 7.96 -9.59
C ALA A 448 -29.54 9.19 -9.64
N MET A 449 -28.97 10.39 -9.65
CA MET A 449 -29.70 11.66 -9.52
C MET A 449 -30.41 12.11 -10.80
N ASN A 450 -30.18 11.44 -11.94
CA ASN A 450 -30.73 11.86 -13.22
C ASN A 450 -31.59 10.78 -13.88
N ALA A 451 -30.96 9.73 -14.40
CA ALA A 451 -31.66 8.76 -15.23
C ALA A 451 -32.45 7.72 -14.42
N MET A 452 -32.05 7.50 -13.15
CA MET A 452 -32.73 6.59 -12.23
C MET A 452 -33.78 7.31 -11.36
N SER A 453 -33.55 8.58 -11.03
CA SER A 453 -34.44 9.40 -10.19
C SER A 453 -35.79 9.74 -10.87
N LEU A 454 -36.86 9.75 -10.08
CA LEU A 454 -38.21 10.15 -10.50
C LEU A 454 -38.37 11.68 -10.61
N GLN A 455 -37.73 12.26 -11.62
CA GLN A 455 -37.68 13.71 -11.82
C GLN A 455 -39.03 14.36 -12.19
N GLN A 456 -39.31 15.49 -11.54
CA GLN A 456 -40.51 16.29 -11.80
C GLN A 456 -40.65 16.72 -13.27
N GLY A 457 -41.84 16.54 -13.83
CA GLY A 457 -42.22 16.98 -15.16
C GLY A 457 -41.60 16.17 -16.30
N ARG A 458 -40.86 15.09 -16.01
CA ARG A 458 -40.22 14.22 -17.00
C ARG A 458 -40.88 12.84 -17.03
N GLY A 459 -40.81 12.18 -18.19
CA GLY A 459 -41.26 10.80 -18.31
C GLY A 459 -40.24 9.88 -17.65
N CYS A 460 -40.60 9.29 -16.51
CA CYS A 460 -39.74 8.43 -15.72
C CYS A 460 -40.20 6.98 -15.82
N LYS A 461 -39.24 6.07 -15.98
CA LYS A 461 -39.49 4.62 -15.99
C LYS A 461 -39.64 4.15 -14.56
N SER A 462 -40.69 3.41 -14.28
CA SER A 462 -40.98 2.90 -12.94
C SER A 462 -41.53 1.48 -12.98
N VAL A 463 -41.43 0.79 -11.85
CA VAL A 463 -42.23 -0.39 -11.53
C VAL A 463 -43.33 0.07 -10.59
N THR A 464 -44.58 -0.05 -11.02
CA THR A 464 -45.74 0.41 -10.24
C THR A 464 -46.45 -0.75 -9.59
N VAL A 465 -46.66 -0.64 -8.28
CA VAL A 465 -47.58 -1.49 -7.52
C VAL A 465 -48.88 -0.73 -7.32
N SER A 466 -49.98 -1.23 -7.87
CA SER A 466 -51.31 -0.68 -7.59
C SER A 466 -52.03 -1.53 -6.55
N VAL A 467 -52.67 -0.89 -5.58
CA VAL A 467 -53.43 -1.55 -4.51
C VAL A 467 -54.80 -0.93 -4.35
N ILE A 468 -55.82 -1.76 -4.14
CA ILE A 468 -57.17 -1.32 -3.79
C ILE A 468 -57.40 -1.64 -2.32
N LEU A 469 -57.78 -0.63 -1.54
CA LEU A 469 -58.02 -0.76 -0.11
C LEU A 469 -59.49 -1.08 0.18
N GLN A 470 -59.71 -1.99 1.12
CA GLN A 470 -61.00 -2.16 1.77
C GLN A 470 -61.28 -1.00 2.75
N PRO A 471 -62.55 -0.80 3.16
CA PRO A 471 -62.90 0.23 4.16
C PRO A 471 -62.20 0.08 5.51
N ASP A 472 -61.76 -1.13 5.87
CA ASP A 472 -61.01 -1.40 7.11
C ASP A 472 -59.50 -1.18 6.96
N GLY A 473 -59.03 -0.77 5.77
CA GLY A 473 -57.62 -0.58 5.44
C GLY A 473 -56.87 -1.85 5.06
N SER A 474 -57.53 -3.01 4.96
CA SER A 474 -56.91 -4.22 4.38
C SER A 474 -56.75 -4.08 2.86
N ILE A 475 -55.83 -4.86 2.27
CA ILE A 475 -55.63 -4.88 0.81
C ILE A 475 -56.65 -5.83 0.20
N ALA A 476 -57.53 -5.32 -0.67
CA ALA A 476 -58.47 -6.15 -1.42
C ALA A 476 -57.78 -6.81 -2.63
N GLU A 477 -57.08 -6.00 -3.42
CA GLU A 477 -56.50 -6.39 -4.71
C GLU A 477 -55.17 -5.66 -4.89
N TYR A 478 -54.24 -6.29 -5.63
CA TYR A 478 -53.00 -5.65 -6.04
C TYR A 478 -52.58 -6.08 -7.45
N SER A 479 -51.80 -5.23 -8.11
CA SER A 479 -51.15 -5.53 -9.39
C SER A 479 -49.74 -4.93 -9.43
N ILE A 480 -48.85 -5.53 -10.22
CA ILE A 480 -47.49 -5.04 -10.43
C ILE A 480 -47.29 -4.90 -11.94
N GLU A 481 -46.84 -3.75 -12.39
CA GLU A 481 -46.65 -3.45 -13.81
C GLU A 481 -45.47 -2.52 -14.04
N ASN A 482 -44.69 -2.77 -15.09
CA ASN A 482 -43.70 -1.80 -15.56
C ASN A 482 -44.45 -0.64 -16.20
N SER A 483 -44.04 0.59 -15.91
CA SER A 483 -44.79 1.78 -16.26
C SER A 483 -43.90 2.96 -16.63
N ILE A 484 -44.53 3.95 -17.25
CA ILE A 484 -43.98 5.28 -17.44
C ILE A 484 -44.89 6.25 -16.69
N ILE A 485 -44.30 7.03 -15.78
CA ILE A 485 -44.99 8.06 -15.01
C ILE A 485 -44.43 9.44 -15.34
N LYS A 486 -45.15 10.48 -14.93
CA LYS A 486 -44.66 11.86 -15.00
C LYS A 486 -44.87 12.54 -13.65
N PRO A 487 -43.87 12.51 -12.74
CA PRO A 487 -43.98 13.14 -11.43
C PRO A 487 -44.47 14.58 -11.56
N THR A 488 -45.61 14.87 -10.94
CA THR A 488 -46.26 16.19 -11.03
C THR A 488 -45.59 17.15 -10.04
N TYR A 489 -45.35 16.65 -8.82
CA TYR A 489 -44.69 17.38 -7.76
C TYR A 489 -43.54 16.57 -7.16
N MET A 490 -42.46 17.28 -6.87
CA MET A 490 -41.43 16.90 -5.92
C MET A 490 -41.64 17.80 -4.70
N LEU A 491 -41.99 17.20 -3.57
CA LEU A 491 -42.36 17.93 -2.35
C LEU A 491 -41.42 17.54 -1.22
N THR A 492 -41.11 18.51 -0.36
CA THR A 492 -40.59 18.19 0.96
C THR A 492 -41.72 17.69 1.87
N TYR A 493 -41.39 17.00 2.95
CA TYR A 493 -42.39 16.63 3.98
C TYR A 493 -43.18 17.84 4.51
N GLU A 494 -42.50 18.97 4.69
CA GLU A 494 -43.11 20.24 5.11
C GLU A 494 -44.07 20.75 4.04
N SER A 495 -43.64 20.77 2.77
CA SER A 495 -44.46 21.24 1.64
C SER A 495 -45.72 20.38 1.46
N ALA A 496 -45.58 19.05 1.55
CA ALA A 496 -46.72 18.14 1.49
C ALA A 496 -47.70 18.37 2.66
N THR A 497 -47.15 18.64 3.85
CA THR A 497 -47.95 18.97 5.03
C THR A 497 -48.70 20.29 4.86
N GLU A 498 -48.05 21.33 4.34
CA GLU A 498 -48.69 22.63 4.06
C GLU A 498 -49.80 22.51 3.01
N LEU A 499 -49.58 21.76 1.93
CA LEU A 499 -50.60 21.50 0.91
C LEU A 499 -51.83 20.81 1.51
N LEU A 500 -51.61 19.82 2.39
CA LEU A 500 -52.70 19.15 3.12
C LEU A 500 -53.48 20.12 4.03
N TYR A 501 -52.79 21.06 4.70
CA TYR A 501 -53.45 22.07 5.53
C TYR A 501 -54.26 23.08 4.72
N MET A 502 -53.77 23.48 3.54
CA MET A 502 -54.48 24.43 2.67
C MET A 502 -55.76 23.84 2.08
N ASN A 503 -55.86 22.50 2.00
CA ASN A 503 -57.07 21.79 1.58
C ASN A 503 -57.61 22.28 0.22
N LEU A 504 -56.71 22.44 -0.74
CA LEU A 504 -57.03 22.86 -2.11
C LEU A 504 -57.85 21.80 -2.83
N GLU A 505 -58.84 22.22 -3.62
CA GLU A 505 -59.70 21.29 -4.38
C GLU A 505 -58.92 20.58 -5.50
N GLU A 506 -57.93 21.28 -6.07
CA GLU A 506 -57.08 20.75 -7.13
C GLU A 506 -56.13 19.64 -6.65
N GLU A 507 -55.93 19.49 -5.33
CA GLU A 507 -55.02 18.51 -4.70
C GLU A 507 -55.78 17.38 -3.99
N GLU A 508 -56.92 16.96 -4.54
CA GLU A 508 -57.76 15.90 -3.97
C GLU A 508 -56.97 14.59 -3.76
N GLU A 509 -56.11 14.21 -4.71
CA GLU A 509 -55.34 12.97 -4.68
C GLU A 509 -54.39 12.90 -3.47
N LEU A 510 -53.79 14.02 -3.06
CA LEU A 510 -52.92 14.08 -1.88
C LEU A 510 -53.71 13.82 -0.58
N ARG A 511 -54.97 14.30 -0.51
CA ARG A 511 -55.87 14.01 0.61
C ARG A 511 -56.31 12.56 0.63
N ILE A 512 -56.58 11.97 -0.53
CA ILE A 512 -56.88 10.54 -0.65
C ILE A 512 -55.68 9.71 -0.19
N LEU A 513 -54.45 10.11 -0.49
CA LEU A 513 -53.24 9.47 0.02
C LEU A 513 -53.16 9.54 1.56
N GLN A 514 -53.47 10.69 2.17
CA GLN A 514 -53.52 10.83 3.63
C GLN A 514 -54.58 9.92 4.28
N GLU A 515 -55.76 9.82 3.68
CA GLU A 515 -56.83 8.92 4.12
C GLU A 515 -56.39 7.45 4.02
N ALA A 516 -55.81 7.06 2.87
CA ALA A 516 -55.27 5.72 2.66
C ALA A 516 -54.19 5.38 3.70
N ALA A 517 -53.25 6.30 3.97
CA ALA A 517 -52.21 6.12 4.97
C ALA A 517 -52.81 5.92 6.38
N SER A 518 -53.85 6.68 6.72
CA SER A 518 -54.57 6.57 8.00
C SER A 518 -55.27 5.22 8.16
N LEU A 519 -55.99 4.76 7.12
CA LEU A 519 -56.62 3.43 7.09
C LEU A 519 -55.58 2.32 7.25
N ARG A 520 -54.47 2.38 6.49
CA ARG A 520 -53.38 1.38 6.59
C ARG A 520 -52.74 1.38 7.97
N ALA A 521 -52.57 2.54 8.61
CA ALA A 521 -52.01 2.63 9.96
C ALA A 521 -52.94 2.02 11.01
N GLN A 522 -54.25 2.29 10.92
CA GLN A 522 -55.25 1.70 11.81
C GLN A 522 -55.32 0.17 11.65
N TRP A 523 -55.35 -0.31 10.39
CA TRP A 523 -55.31 -1.73 10.10
C TRP A 523 -54.05 -2.40 10.67
N ARG A 524 -52.86 -1.82 10.48
CA ARG A 524 -51.61 -2.38 11.04
C ARG A 524 -51.65 -2.48 12.57
N ARG A 525 -52.20 -1.47 13.25
CA ARG A 525 -52.38 -1.50 14.71
C ARG A 525 -53.35 -2.60 15.17
N SER A 526 -54.40 -2.89 14.39
CA SER A 526 -55.33 -3.98 14.70
C SER A 526 -54.71 -5.36 14.52
N GLN A 527 -53.65 -5.47 13.71
CA GLN A 527 -52.87 -6.71 13.51
C GLN A 527 -51.70 -6.88 14.50
N GLU A 528 -51.71 -6.17 15.64
CA GLU A 528 -50.65 -6.22 16.66
C GLU A 528 -49.25 -5.80 16.17
N SER A 529 -49.14 -5.08 15.04
CA SER A 529 -47.84 -4.57 14.60
C SER A 529 -47.35 -3.49 15.58
N GLN A 530 -46.24 -3.72 16.27
CA GLN A 530 -45.59 -2.70 17.09
C GLN A 530 -44.79 -1.74 16.18
N MET A 531 -45.27 -0.51 16.05
CA MET A 531 -44.45 0.59 15.51
C MET A 531 -43.55 1.12 16.61
N THR A 532 -42.37 0.52 16.78
CA THR A 532 -41.32 1.07 17.64
C THR A 532 -40.39 1.93 16.80
N CYS A 533 -40.59 3.25 16.81
CA CYS A 533 -39.52 4.16 16.45
C CYS A 533 -38.56 4.20 17.64
N ALA A 534 -37.32 3.72 17.46
CA ALA A 534 -36.30 3.90 18.49
C ALA A 534 -36.13 5.41 18.74
N PRO A 535 -36.24 5.90 19.99
CA PRO A 535 -35.88 7.28 20.27
C PRO A 535 -34.42 7.50 19.85
N PRO A 536 -34.05 8.68 19.32
CA PRO A 536 -32.65 8.97 19.00
C PRO A 536 -31.81 8.66 20.23
N SER A 537 -30.85 7.75 20.08
CA SER A 537 -30.00 7.30 21.18
C SER A 537 -29.40 8.53 21.86
N ALA A 538 -29.83 8.81 23.10
CA ALA A 538 -29.20 9.80 23.94
C ALA A 538 -27.70 9.49 23.95
N GLY A 539 -26.90 10.45 23.48
CA GLY A 539 -25.46 10.29 23.33
C GLY A 539 -24.85 9.73 24.60
N LEU A 540 -24.06 8.66 24.43
CA LEU A 540 -23.15 8.16 25.43
C LEU A 540 -22.38 9.33 26.05
N SER A 541 -22.75 9.70 27.27
CA SER A 541 -21.94 10.55 28.14
C SER A 541 -20.63 9.80 28.36
N LYS A 542 -19.57 10.21 27.65
CA LYS A 542 -18.22 9.74 27.95
C LYS A 542 -17.76 10.43 29.24
N SER A 543 -17.64 9.64 30.30
CA SER A 543 -16.78 9.86 31.46
C SER A 543 -15.32 9.88 31.07
#